data_AF-A0A2V5QGK6-F1
#
_entry.id   AF-A0A2V5QGK6-F1
#
_cell.length_a   1.000
_cell.length_b   1.000
_cell.length_c   1.000
_cell.angle_alpha   90.00
_cell.angle_beta   90.00
_cell.angle_gamma   90.00
#
_symmetry.space_group_name_H-M   'P 1'
#
loop_
_entity.id
_entity.type
_entity.pdbx_description
1 polymer ?
#
loop_
_entity_poly.entity_id
_entity_poly.type
_entity_poly.pdbx_seq_one_letter_code
_entity_poly.pdbx_strand_id
1 'polypeptide(L)'
;MHGAHQEVPTLWRTEAEFGNHFPWLVLGHLVMAFFLTMLYAQFVRAGGAGAGATLGILVALVYAGADLITFAVQPLTTKILGGWIVGDLIQFAIAGAIIGAIYKPSSLKTT
;
A
#
# COMPACT_ATOMS: atom_id res chain seq x y z
N MET A 1 -11.08 2.16 -14.86
CA MET A 1 -11.24 3.17 -13.79
C MET A 1 -11.71 4.56 -14.26
N HIS A 2 -11.62 4.93 -15.56
CA HIS A 2 -11.88 6.32 -16.01
C HIS A 2 -13.24 6.91 -15.59
N GLY A 3 -14.32 6.12 -15.63
CA GLY A 3 -15.65 6.58 -15.15
C GLY A 3 -15.75 6.76 -13.64
N ALA A 4 -14.95 6.04 -12.83
CA ALA A 4 -14.99 6.15 -11.37
C ALA A 4 -14.33 7.45 -10.86
N HIS A 5 -13.35 7.99 -11.59
CA HIS A 5 -12.72 9.28 -11.25
C HIS A 5 -13.68 10.48 -11.36
N GLN A 6 -14.76 10.34 -12.12
CA GLN A 6 -15.78 11.38 -12.26
C GLN A 6 -16.86 11.30 -11.17
N GLU A 7 -16.87 10.25 -10.34
CA GLU A 7 -17.92 10.02 -9.35
C GLU A 7 -17.71 10.85 -8.06
N VAL A 8 -16.51 11.38 -7.81
CA VAL A 8 -16.19 12.18 -6.60
C VAL A 8 -15.29 13.40 -6.84
N PRO A 9 -15.63 14.32 -7.76
CA PRO A 9 -14.81 15.51 -8.02
C PRO A 9 -14.69 16.42 -6.79
N THR A 10 -15.67 16.40 -5.89
CA THR A 10 -15.70 17.22 -4.68
C THR A 10 -14.68 16.82 -3.62
N LEU A 11 -14.13 15.59 -3.66
CA LEU A 11 -13.13 15.13 -2.69
C LEU A 11 -11.70 15.37 -3.15
N TRP A 12 -11.50 15.57 -4.45
CA TRP A 12 -10.18 15.60 -5.05
C TRP A 12 -9.73 17.05 -5.17
N ARG A 13 -8.45 17.29 -4.92
CA ARG A 13 -7.86 18.60 -5.26
C ARG A 13 -8.01 18.83 -6.77
N THR A 14 -8.12 20.09 -7.17
CA THR A 14 -8.06 20.45 -8.59
C THR A 14 -6.76 19.91 -9.20
N GLU A 15 -6.74 19.63 -10.51
CA GLU A 15 -5.57 19.06 -11.17
C GLU A 15 -4.31 19.92 -10.98
N ALA A 16 -4.47 21.25 -11.07
CA ALA A 16 -3.40 22.21 -10.82
C ALA A 16 -2.86 22.14 -9.37
N GLU A 17 -3.75 22.03 -8.38
CA GLU A 17 -3.33 21.90 -6.98
C GLU A 17 -2.75 20.52 -6.67
N PHE A 18 -3.26 19.46 -7.30
CA PHE A 18 -2.72 18.11 -7.17
C PHE A 18 -1.25 18.07 -7.60
N GLY A 19 -0.91 18.70 -8.73
CA GLY A 19 0.48 18.81 -9.18
C GLY A 19 1.42 19.39 -8.12
N ASN A 20 0.98 20.45 -7.42
CA ASN A 20 1.75 21.05 -6.33
C ASN A 20 1.88 20.15 -5.09
N HIS A 21 0.98 19.19 -4.91
CA HIS A 21 0.98 18.25 -3.78
C HIS A 21 1.56 16.88 -4.14
N PHE A 22 1.90 16.63 -5.40
CA PHE A 22 2.48 15.37 -5.85
C PHE A 22 3.73 14.95 -5.07
N PRO A 23 4.66 15.86 -4.66
CA PRO A 23 5.78 15.48 -3.81
C PRO A 23 5.36 14.87 -2.46
N TRP A 24 4.25 15.32 -1.87
CA TRP A 24 3.70 14.74 -0.65
C TRP A 24 3.17 13.32 -0.87
N LEU A 25 2.57 13.06 -2.03
CA LEU A 25 2.15 11.72 -2.43
C LEU A 25 3.36 10.78 -2.53
N VAL A 26 4.44 11.23 -3.18
CA VAL A 26 5.70 10.47 -3.30
C VAL A 26 6.30 10.20 -1.92
N LEU A 27 6.37 11.22 -1.06
CA LEU A 27 6.88 11.07 0.31
C LEU A 27 6.06 10.03 1.09
N GLY A 28 4.73 10.05 0.98
CA GLY A 28 3.86 9.05 1.60
C GLY A 28 4.21 7.63 1.16
N HIS A 29 4.41 7.41 -0.14
CA HIS A 29 4.82 6.10 -0.67
C HIS A 29 6.21 5.67 -0.19
N LEU A 30 7.16 6.60 -0.10
CA LEU A 30 8.50 6.31 0.43
C LEU A 30 8.45 5.88 1.90
N VAL A 31 7.66 6.59 2.72
CA VAL A 31 7.45 6.25 4.13
C VAL A 31 6.83 4.86 4.25
N MET A 32 5.78 4.57 3.47
CA MET A 32 5.14 3.26 3.45
C MET A 32 6.10 2.13 3.04
N ALA A 33 6.85 2.33 1.95
CA ALA A 33 7.82 1.35 1.47
C ALA A 33 8.93 1.07 2.50
N PHE A 34 9.43 2.12 3.16
CA PHE A 34 10.44 2.02 4.21
C PHE A 34 9.94 1.18 5.38
N PHE A 35 8.77 1.48 5.93
CA PHE A 35 8.21 0.74 7.07
C PHE A 35 7.79 -0.69 6.70
N LEU A 36 7.24 -0.91 5.50
CA LEU A 36 6.96 -2.27 5.02
C LEU A 36 8.25 -3.11 4.94
N THR A 37 9.34 -2.49 4.47
CA THR A 37 10.65 -3.15 4.43
C THR A 37 11.18 -3.45 5.84
N MET A 38 11.01 -2.53 6.79
CA MET A 38 11.37 -2.77 8.19
C MET A 38 10.55 -3.91 8.82
N LEU A 39 9.24 -3.96 8.58
CA LEU A 39 8.40 -5.06 9.04
C LEU A 39 8.89 -6.40 8.50
N TYR A 40 9.23 -6.45 7.21
CA TYR A 40 9.81 -7.64 6.60
C TYR A 40 11.12 -8.04 7.28
N ALA A 41 12.04 -7.09 7.39
CA ALA A 41 13.36 -7.31 7.99
C ALA A 41 13.31 -7.81 9.43
N GLN A 42 12.35 -7.34 10.23
CA GLN A 42 12.22 -7.70 11.65
C GLN A 42 11.46 -9.01 11.87
N PHE A 43 10.39 -9.25 11.12
CA PHE A 43 9.44 -10.32 11.45
C PHE A 43 9.46 -11.50 10.48
N VAL A 44 10.03 -11.36 9.28
CA VAL A 44 10.07 -12.44 8.29
C VAL A 44 11.41 -13.18 8.34
N ARG A 45 11.42 -14.31 9.06
CA ARG A 45 12.63 -15.12 9.28
C ARG A 45 13.00 -16.05 8.12
N ALA A 46 12.00 -16.61 7.42
CA ALA A 46 12.21 -17.57 6.34
C ALA A 46 12.77 -16.93 5.06
N GLY A 47 12.66 -15.60 4.93
CA GLY A 47 13.03 -14.88 3.72
C GLY A 47 12.16 -15.24 2.50
N GLY A 48 12.52 -14.68 1.35
CA GLY A 48 11.90 -15.00 0.06
C GLY A 48 10.64 -14.19 -0.28
N ALA A 49 10.35 -14.19 -1.59
CA ALA A 49 9.26 -13.42 -2.20
C ALA A 49 7.87 -13.85 -1.70
N GLY A 50 7.64 -15.14 -1.49
CA GLY A 50 6.35 -15.64 -1.00
C GLY A 50 6.01 -15.15 0.40
N ALA A 51 6.98 -15.19 1.32
CA ALA A 51 6.80 -14.64 2.67
C ALA A 51 6.59 -13.12 2.65
N GLY A 52 7.23 -12.44 1.69
CA GLY A 52 7.06 -11.00 1.48
C GLY A 52 5.67 -10.65 0.94
N ALA A 53 5.18 -11.41 -0.04
CA ALA A 53 3.83 -11.27 -0.55
C ALA A 53 2.78 -11.46 0.56
N THR A 54 2.94 -12.49 1.40
CA THR A 54 2.03 -12.72 2.54
C THR A 54 2.02 -11.54 3.51
N LEU A 55 3.18 -11.02 3.89
CA LEU A 55 3.25 -9.82 4.72
C LEU A 55 2.56 -8.62 4.05
N GLY A 56 2.80 -8.42 2.75
CA GLY A 56 2.15 -7.39 1.95
C GLY A 56 0.62 -7.50 1.98
N ILE A 57 0.08 -8.71 1.79
CA ILE A 57 -1.36 -8.97 1.87
C ILE A 57 -1.91 -8.62 3.26
N LEU A 58 -1.21 -9.00 4.33
CA LEU A 58 -1.62 -8.65 5.69
C LEU A 58 -1.69 -7.14 5.92
N VAL A 59 -0.72 -6.39 5.38
CA VAL A 59 -0.73 -4.92 5.44
C VAL A 59 -1.86 -4.34 4.59
N ALA A 60 -2.12 -4.88 3.39
CA ALA A 60 -3.25 -4.46 2.58
C ALA A 60 -4.60 -4.65 3.30
N LEU A 61 -4.76 -5.72 4.08
CA LEU A 61 -5.99 -5.93 4.86
C LEU A 61 -6.17 -4.88 5.96
N VAL A 62 -5.08 -4.37 6.53
CA VAL A 62 -5.15 -3.21 7.45
C VAL A 62 -5.62 -1.96 6.70
N TYR A 63 -5.11 -1.74 5.49
CA TYR A 63 -5.53 -0.63 4.63
C TYR A 63 -6.98 -0.76 4.16
N ALA A 64 -7.47 -1.96 3.88
CA ALA A 64 -8.89 -2.19 3.60
C ALA A 64 -9.80 -1.72 4.76
N GLY A 65 -9.32 -1.82 6.01
CA GLY A 65 -9.98 -1.20 7.16
C GLY A 65 -9.99 0.33 7.10
N ALA A 66 -8.86 0.95 6.73
CA ALA A 66 -8.76 2.39 6.53
C ALA A 66 -9.65 2.89 5.37
N ASP A 67 -9.78 2.12 4.29
CA ASP A 67 -10.67 2.39 3.16
C ASP A 67 -12.14 2.37 3.59
N LEU A 68 -12.54 1.38 4.41
CA LEU A 68 -13.89 1.29 4.95
C LEU A 68 -14.22 2.49 5.85
N ILE A 69 -13.27 2.91 6.70
CA ILE A 69 -13.41 4.11 7.53
C ILE A 69 -13.56 5.35 6.64
N THR A 70 -12.72 5.47 5.61
CA THR A 70 -12.74 6.58 4.66
C THR A 70 -14.06 6.63 3.88
N PHE A 71 -14.57 5.48 3.44
CA PHE A 71 -15.87 5.33 2.81
C PHE A 71 -17.04 5.73 3.73
N ALA A 72 -16.91 5.52 5.05
CA ALA A 72 -17.94 5.91 5.99
C ALA A 72 -18.02 7.43 6.22
N VAL A 73 -16.89 8.15 6.10
CA VAL A 73 -16.80 9.59 6.38
C VAL A 73 -16.78 10.46 5.13
N GLN A 74 -16.53 9.87 3.96
CA GLN A 74 -16.52 10.55 2.67
C GLN A 74 -17.61 9.98 1.74
N PRO A 75 -18.21 10.80 0.86
CA PRO A 75 -19.22 10.38 -0.12
C PRO A 75 -18.62 9.57 -1.28
N LEU A 76 -17.88 8.49 -0.97
CA LEU A 76 -17.28 7.59 -1.95
C LEU A 76 -18.33 6.58 -2.46
N THR A 77 -18.18 6.12 -3.70
CA THR A 77 -19.03 5.05 -4.24
C THR A 77 -18.50 3.68 -3.85
N THR A 78 -19.38 2.69 -3.75
CA THR A 78 -19.00 1.29 -3.44
C THR A 78 -18.05 0.69 -4.48
N LYS A 79 -18.13 1.19 -5.72
CA LYS A 79 -17.23 0.83 -6.83
C LYS A 79 -15.81 1.35 -6.61
N ILE A 80 -15.66 2.57 -6.11
CA ILE A 80 -14.33 3.13 -5.75
C ILE A 80 -13.76 2.35 -4.57
N LEU A 81 -14.56 2.12 -3.52
CA LEU A 81 -14.15 1.32 -2.37
C LEU A 81 -13.62 -0.06 -2.79
N GLY A 82 -14.39 -0.80 -3.60
CA GLY A 82 -13.95 -2.11 -4.10
C GLY A 82 -12.68 -2.01 -4.96
N GLY A 83 -12.55 -0.95 -5.74
CA GLY A 83 -11.35 -0.66 -6.53
C GLY A 83 -10.10 -0.41 -5.69
N TRP A 84 -10.23 0.34 -4.59
CA TRP A 84 -9.13 0.60 -3.65
C TRP A 84 -8.71 -0.66 -2.91
N ILE A 85 -9.65 -1.40 -2.32
CA ILE A 85 -9.33 -2.64 -1.60
C ILE A 85 -8.60 -3.65 -2.51
N VAL A 86 -9.09 -3.85 -3.74
CA VAL A 86 -8.44 -4.75 -4.71
C VAL A 86 -7.08 -4.18 -5.14
N GLY A 87 -7.00 -2.87 -5.36
CA GLY A 87 -5.77 -2.17 -5.69
C GLY A 87 -4.70 -2.35 -4.63
N ASP A 88 -5.05 -2.15 -3.37
CA ASP A 88 -4.17 -2.30 -2.21
C ASP A 88 -3.68 -3.74 -2.08
N LEU A 89 -4.58 -4.73 -2.17
CA LEU A 89 -4.20 -6.14 -2.15
C LEU A 89 -3.15 -6.46 -3.21
N ILE A 90 -3.33 -5.98 -4.43
CA ILE A 90 -2.37 -6.20 -5.53
C ILE A 90 -1.07 -5.43 -5.27
N GLN A 91 -1.17 -4.15 -4.93
CA GLN A 91 -0.03 -3.25 -4.75
C GLN A 91 0.89 -3.74 -3.63
N PHE A 92 0.35 -4.02 -2.45
CA PHE A 92 1.17 -4.45 -1.32
C PHE A 92 1.65 -5.90 -1.47
N ALA A 93 0.89 -6.80 -2.09
CA ALA A 93 1.37 -8.14 -2.39
C ALA A 93 2.61 -8.08 -3.29
N ILE A 94 2.58 -7.27 -4.35
CA ILE A 94 3.71 -7.08 -5.26
C ILE A 94 4.88 -6.39 -4.54
N ALA A 95 4.62 -5.30 -3.80
CA ALA A 95 5.66 -4.59 -3.07
C ALA A 95 6.35 -5.50 -2.02
N GLY A 96 5.56 -6.26 -1.27
CA GLY A 96 6.06 -7.25 -0.33
C GLY A 96 6.86 -8.35 -1.01
N ALA A 97 6.41 -8.86 -2.15
CA ALA A 97 7.14 -9.86 -2.93
C ALA A 97 8.50 -9.34 -3.41
N ILE A 98 8.54 -8.10 -3.91
CA ILE A 98 9.77 -7.42 -4.33
C ILE A 98 10.73 -7.28 -3.14
N ILE A 99 10.25 -6.80 -1.99
CA ILE A 99 11.07 -6.71 -0.78
C ILE A 99 11.62 -8.08 -0.40
N GLY A 100 10.78 -9.12 -0.35
CA GLY A 100 11.22 -10.46 0.02
C GLY A 100 12.15 -11.14 -0.99
N ALA A 101 12.11 -10.74 -2.26
CA ALA A 101 13.05 -11.19 -3.28
C ALA A 101 14.42 -10.49 -3.16
N ILE A 102 14.43 -9.21 -2.76
CA ILE A 102 15.64 -8.39 -2.69
C ILE A 102 16.35 -8.52 -1.34
N TYR A 103 15.59 -8.58 -0.25
CA TYR A 103 16.12 -8.57 1.11
C TYR A 103 16.81 -9.90 1.44
N LYS A 104 18.13 -9.84 1.62
CA LYS A 104 18.96 -10.98 2.04
C LYS A 104 19.32 -10.80 3.51
N PRO A 105 18.71 -11.54 4.44
CA PRO A 105 19.08 -11.44 5.84
C PRO A 105 20.55 -11.85 6.00
N SER A 106 21.31 -11.04 6.73
CA SER A 106 22.67 -11.39 7.12
C SER A 106 22.62 -12.74 7.82
N SER A 107 23.44 -13.70 7.39
CA SER A 107 23.63 -14.96 8.11
C SER A 107 23.93 -14.61 9.57
N LEU A 108 23.00 -14.91 10.47
CA LEU A 108 23.31 -15.00 11.89
C LEU A 108 24.41 -16.06 11.98
N LYS A 109 25.67 -15.64 12.15
CA LYS A 109 26.71 -16.53 12.63
C LYS A 109 26.28 -16.98 14.01
N THR A 110 25.69 -18.16 14.08
CA THR A 110 25.55 -18.90 15.33
C THR A 110 26.96 -19.04 15.90
N THR A 111 27.24 -18.29 16.96
CA THR A 111 28.47 -18.42 17.75
C THR A 111 28.14 -19.31 18.94
#